data_AF-A0A940UQ46-F1
#
_entry.id   AF-A0A940UQ46-F1
#
_cell.length_a   1.000
_cell.length_b   1.000
_cell.length_c   1.000
_cell.angle_alpha   90.00
_cell.angle_beta   90.00
_cell.angle_gamma   90.00
#
_symmetry.space_group_name_H-M   'P 1'
#
loop_
_entity.id
_entity.type
_entity.pdbx_description
1 polymer ?
#
loop_
_entity_poly.entity_id
_entity_poly.type
_entity_poly.pdbx_seq_one_letter_code
_entity_poly.pdbx_strand_id
1 'polypeptide(L)'
;MKKYAVFLSILAFLALTSCGNLFPTKIGDIRGNPRKYAEKQVIISGQVTEILSLIAFKYFVIKDDTGEIAVITSKPLPAAGQKLTVRGIVKEAFSIGNRNALVIMENPE
;
A
#
# COMPACT_ATOMS: atom_id res chain seq x y z
N MET A 1 -25.12 4.70 35.16
CA MET A 1 -24.44 5.87 34.55
C MET A 1 -22.92 5.75 34.53
N LYS A 2 -22.23 5.46 35.66
CA LYS A 2 -20.76 5.23 35.70
C LYS A 2 -20.24 4.12 34.76
N LYS A 3 -20.98 3.00 34.62
CA LYS A 3 -20.58 1.87 33.75
C LYS A 3 -20.54 2.23 32.25
N TYR A 4 -21.45 3.10 31.81
CA TYR A 4 -21.48 3.59 30.42
C TYR A 4 -20.40 4.64 30.15
N ALA A 5 -20.04 5.46 31.15
CA ALA A 5 -18.95 6.42 31.05
C ALA A 5 -17.57 5.73 30.89
N VAL A 6 -17.36 4.61 31.61
CA VAL A 6 -16.14 3.80 31.45
C VAL A 6 -16.11 3.09 30.09
N PHE A 7 -17.26 2.60 29.61
CA PHE A 7 -17.37 1.96 28.30
C PHE A 7 -17.14 2.95 27.14
N LEU A 8 -17.66 4.19 27.26
CA LEU A 8 -17.40 5.26 26.29
C LEU A 8 -15.92 5.67 26.25
N SER A 9 -15.26 5.67 27.42
CA SER A 9 -13.86 6.08 27.54
C SER A 9 -12.88 5.05 26.95
N ILE A 10 -13.20 3.75 27.02
CA ILE A 10 -12.41 2.67 26.38
C ILE A 10 -12.56 2.68 24.86
N LEU A 11 -13.77 2.96 24.36
CA LEU A 11 -14.02 3.04 22.92
C LEU A 11 -13.31 4.25 22.27
N ALA A 12 -13.19 5.36 23.00
CA ALA A 12 -12.44 6.54 22.56
C ALA A 12 -10.91 6.29 22.47
N PHE A 13 -10.35 5.40 23.30
CA PHE A 13 -8.91 5.09 23.30
C PHE A 13 -8.49 4.19 22.14
N LEU A 14 -9.36 3.31 21.65
CA LEU A 14 -9.07 2.45 20.50
C LEU A 14 -9.01 3.23 19.17
N ALA A 15 -9.72 4.35 19.06
CA ALA A 15 -9.80 5.16 17.84
C ALA A 15 -8.50 5.94 17.52
N LEU A 16 -7.57 6.10 18.47
CA LEU A 16 -6.33 6.86 18.29
C LEU A 16 -5.18 6.06 17.65
N THR A 17 -5.34 4.76 17.42
CA THR A 17 -4.25 3.91 16.88
C THR A 17 -4.20 3.86 15.35
N SER A 18 -5.16 4.46 14.65
CA SER A 18 -5.20 4.51 13.18
C SER A 18 -4.73 5.87 12.65
N CYS A 19 -3.53 6.29 13.03
CA CYS A 19 -2.84 7.35 12.30
C CYS A 19 -2.17 6.70 11.08
N GLY A 20 -2.97 6.38 10.06
CA GLY A 20 -2.45 5.94 8.76
C GLY A 20 -1.52 7.02 8.22
N ASN A 21 -0.35 6.65 7.71
CA ASN A 21 0.65 7.61 7.22
C ASN A 21 0.01 8.59 6.21
N LEU A 22 -0.15 9.86 6.59
CA LEU A 22 -0.67 10.91 5.69
C LEU A 22 0.33 11.26 4.58
N PHE A 23 1.62 10.99 4.80
CA PHE A 23 2.70 11.30 3.87
C PHE A 23 3.10 10.08 3.03
N PRO A 24 3.64 10.29 1.81
CA PRO A 24 4.20 9.22 1.01
C PRO A 24 5.37 8.52 1.73
N THR A 25 5.24 7.22 1.92
CA THR A 25 6.31 6.31 2.32
C THR A 25 7.26 6.12 1.14
N LYS A 26 8.57 6.15 1.39
CA LYS A 26 9.60 5.86 0.39
C LYS A 26 9.53 4.39 -0.02
N ILE A 27 9.60 4.12 -1.32
CA ILE A 27 9.53 2.76 -1.86
C ILE A 27 10.69 1.89 -1.37
N GLY A 28 11.88 2.48 -1.23
CA GLY A 28 13.06 1.83 -0.68
C GLY A 28 12.87 1.34 0.76
N ASP A 29 12.11 2.07 1.60
CA ASP A 29 11.84 1.65 2.98
C ASP A 29 10.94 0.41 3.02
N ILE A 30 9.95 0.35 2.12
CA ILE A 30 9.05 -0.80 1.98
C ILE A 30 9.84 -2.03 1.54
N ARG A 31 10.70 -1.88 0.52
CA ARG A 31 11.56 -2.96 0.01
C ARG A 31 12.63 -3.41 0.99
N GLY A 32 13.20 -2.47 1.75
CA GLY A 32 14.23 -2.75 2.74
C GLY A 32 13.70 -3.49 3.97
N ASN A 33 12.43 -3.30 4.33
CA ASN A 33 11.80 -3.96 5.47
C ASN A 33 10.40 -4.51 5.16
N PRO A 34 10.25 -5.46 4.22
CA PRO A 34 8.92 -5.84 3.71
C PRO A 34 7.99 -6.36 4.82
N ARG A 35 8.52 -7.11 5.78
CA ARG A 35 7.77 -7.65 6.94
C ARG A 35 7.21 -6.57 7.86
N LYS A 36 7.84 -5.38 7.94
CA LYS A 36 7.35 -4.23 8.71
C LYS A 36 6.10 -3.62 8.07
N TYR A 37 6.02 -3.68 6.74
CA TYR A 37 4.96 -3.07 5.95
C TYR A 37 3.89 -4.05 5.50
N ALA A 38 4.15 -5.37 5.58
CA ALA A 38 3.18 -6.41 5.30
C ALA A 38 1.83 -6.14 5.99
N GLU A 39 0.77 -6.25 5.21
CA GLU A 39 -0.63 -5.98 5.56
C GLU A 39 -0.94 -4.53 5.99
N LYS A 40 0.00 -3.58 5.84
CA LYS A 40 -0.23 -2.17 6.21
C LYS A 40 -0.62 -1.31 5.04
N GLN A 41 -1.52 -0.35 5.30
CA GLN A 41 -1.82 0.71 4.35
C GLN A 41 -0.67 1.73 4.29
N VAL A 42 -0.26 2.05 3.08
CA VAL A 42 0.79 3.02 2.76
C VAL A 42 0.32 3.94 1.64
N ILE A 43 0.96 5.09 1.55
CA ILE A 43 0.87 6.00 0.42
C ILE A 43 2.25 6.01 -0.21
N ILE A 44 2.36 5.94 -1.54
CA ILE A 44 3.61 6.07 -2.28
C ILE A 44 3.41 7.09 -3.40
N SER A 45 4.48 7.78 -3.80
CA SER A 45 4.42 8.77 -4.88
C SER A 45 5.66 8.61 -5.75
N GLY A 46 5.48 8.71 -7.07
CA GLY A 46 6.58 8.48 -8.00
C GLY A 46 6.14 8.58 -9.46
N GLN A 47 7.04 8.20 -10.35
CA GLN A 47 6.84 8.16 -11.79
C GLN A 47 6.55 6.73 -12.25
N VAL A 48 5.55 6.55 -13.11
CA VAL A 48 5.26 5.27 -13.74
C VAL A 48 6.34 4.96 -14.77
N THR A 49 7.04 3.84 -14.62
CA THR A 49 8.14 3.43 -15.50
C THR A 49 7.73 2.34 -16.48
N GLU A 50 6.90 1.40 -16.03
CA GLU A 50 6.46 0.26 -16.84
C GLU A 50 4.97 0.01 -16.64
N ILE A 51 4.32 -0.49 -17.69
CA ILE A 51 2.90 -0.84 -17.68
C ILE A 51 2.76 -2.23 -18.28
N LEU A 52 2.01 -3.09 -17.61
CA LEU A 52 1.72 -4.41 -18.14
C LEU A 52 0.25 -4.77 -17.88
N SER A 53 -0.44 -5.10 -18.97
CA SER A 53 -1.84 -5.51 -18.95
C SER A 53 -1.91 -6.99 -19.30
N LEU A 54 -2.19 -7.83 -18.31
CA LEU A 54 -2.53 -9.23 -18.52
C LEU A 54 -4.05 -9.38 -18.58
N ILE A 55 -4.55 -10.43 -19.22
CA ILE A 55 -5.99 -10.70 -19.37
C ILE A 55 -6.71 -10.74 -18.01
N ALA A 56 -6.02 -11.23 -16.96
CA ALA A 56 -6.57 -11.39 -15.63
C ALA A 56 -6.25 -10.23 -14.65
N PHE A 57 -5.15 -9.50 -14.87
CA PHE A 57 -4.66 -8.48 -13.92
C PHE A 57 -4.00 -7.31 -14.65
N LYS A 58 -4.24 -6.10 -14.16
CA LYS A 58 -3.55 -4.88 -14.60
C LYS A 58 -2.54 -4.49 -13.55
N TYR A 59 -1.29 -4.29 -13.96
CA TYR A 59 -0.27 -3.75 -13.06
C TYR A 59 0.63 -2.75 -13.77
N PHE A 60 1.23 -1.87 -12.97
CA PHE A 60 2.23 -0.92 -13.44
C PHE A 60 3.33 -0.80 -12.39
N VAL A 61 4.52 -0.36 -12.80
CA VAL A 61 5.64 -0.11 -11.90
C VAL A 61 5.74 1.38 -11.67
N ILE A 62 5.84 1.78 -10.39
CA ILE A 62 6.08 3.15 -9.97
C ILE A 62 7.46 3.24 -9.31
N LYS A 63 8.20 4.29 -9.66
CA LYS A 63 9.55 4.56 -9.19
C LYS A 63 9.63 5.91 -8.50
N ASP A 64 10.27 5.94 -7.33
CA ASP A 64 10.70 7.15 -6.64
C ASP A 64 12.25 7.20 -6.61
N ASP A 65 12.80 8.17 -5.86
CA ASP A 65 14.26 8.34 -5.75
C ASP A 65 14.95 7.19 -4.98
N THR A 66 14.19 6.30 -4.34
CA THR A 66 14.67 5.25 -3.44
C THR A 66 14.45 3.83 -3.96
N GLY A 67 13.58 3.66 -4.96
CA GLY A 67 13.35 2.38 -5.59
C GLY A 67 12.09 2.35 -6.43
N GLU A 68 11.74 1.15 -6.86
CA GLU A 68 10.56 0.88 -7.68
C GLU A 68 9.75 -0.29 -7.12
N ILE A 69 8.43 -0.24 -7.29
CA ILE A 69 7.50 -1.27 -6.81
C ILE A 69 6.35 -1.45 -7.81
N ALA A 70 5.88 -2.69 -7.95
CA ALA A 70 4.71 -3.00 -8.75
C ALA A 70 3.42 -2.69 -7.99
N VAL A 71 2.46 -2.12 -8.69
CA VAL A 71 1.12 -1.79 -8.20
C VAL A 71 0.11 -2.54 -9.05
N ILE A 72 -0.66 -3.44 -8.42
CA ILE A 72 -1.86 -4.01 -9.04
C ILE A 72 -3.00 -3.04 -8.85
N THR A 73 -3.78 -2.81 -9.90
CA THR A 73 -4.92 -1.89 -9.84
C THR A 73 -6.11 -2.40 -10.63
N SER A 74 -7.32 -2.10 -10.15
CA SER A 74 -8.57 -2.25 -10.89
C SER A 74 -8.90 -1.01 -11.75
N LYS A 75 -8.22 0.12 -11.48
CA LYS A 75 -8.41 1.40 -12.18
C LYS A 75 -7.83 1.34 -13.61
N PRO A 76 -8.19 2.29 -14.49
CA PRO A 76 -7.51 2.44 -15.77
C PRO A 76 -6.00 2.56 -15.58
N LEU A 77 -5.23 1.91 -16.47
CA LEU A 77 -3.77 1.95 -16.38
C LEU A 77 -3.28 3.39 -16.63
N PRO A 78 -2.36 3.90 -15.79
CA PRO A 78 -1.78 5.22 -15.99
C PRO A 78 -0.88 5.23 -17.24
N ALA A 79 -0.52 6.42 -17.73
CA ALA A 79 0.42 6.56 -18.84
C ALA A 79 1.87 6.37 -18.36
N ALA A 80 2.73 5.83 -19.24
CA ALA A 80 4.15 5.72 -18.95
C ALA A 80 4.75 7.12 -18.80
N GLY A 81 5.60 7.30 -17.80
CA GLY A 81 6.18 8.59 -17.44
C GLY A 81 5.26 9.50 -16.60
N GLN A 82 4.00 9.11 -16.34
CA GLN A 82 3.08 9.88 -15.50
C GLN A 82 3.56 9.88 -14.04
N LYS A 83 3.55 11.05 -13.39
CA LYS A 83 3.75 11.15 -11.94
C LYS A 83 2.41 11.07 -11.21
N LEU A 84 2.32 10.19 -10.22
CA LEU A 84 1.08 9.99 -9.47
C LEU A 84 1.37 9.52 -8.04
N THR A 85 0.34 9.61 -7.19
CA THR A 85 0.36 9.11 -5.82
C THR A 85 -0.62 7.96 -5.70
N VAL A 86 -0.15 6.82 -5.18
CA VAL A 86 -0.94 5.62 -4.94
C VAL A 86 -1.13 5.44 -3.44
N ARG A 87 -2.37 5.15 -3.02
CA ARG A 87 -2.66 4.64 -1.69
C ARG A 87 -3.08 3.18 -1.82
N GLY A 88 -2.47 2.30 -1.04
CA GLY A 88 -2.75 0.86 -1.08
C GLY A 88 -2.31 0.18 0.21
N ILE A 89 -2.77 -1.04 0.45
CA ILE A 89 -2.18 -1.95 1.45
C ILE A 89 -0.80 -2.40 0.93
N VAL A 90 0.05 -3.09 1.71
CA VAL A 90 1.19 -3.88 1.20
C VAL A 90 0.87 -5.34 1.51
N LYS A 91 1.00 -6.26 0.57
CA LYS A 91 0.58 -7.68 0.69
C LYS A 91 1.61 -8.56 0.06
N GLU A 92 1.72 -9.87 0.30
CA GLU A 92 2.67 -10.75 -0.41
C GLU A 92 2.13 -11.20 -1.79
N ALA A 93 2.87 -11.01 -2.89
CA ALA A 93 2.60 -11.41 -4.26
C ALA A 93 3.01 -12.84 -4.47
N PHE A 94 4.28 -13.16 -4.22
CA PHE A 94 4.84 -14.46 -4.52
C PHE A 94 6.09 -14.70 -3.66
N SER A 95 6.01 -15.61 -2.69
CA SER A 95 7.22 -16.19 -2.09
C SER A 95 7.70 -17.38 -2.93
N ILE A 96 8.80 -17.25 -3.66
CA ILE A 96 9.46 -18.36 -4.37
C ILE A 96 10.78 -18.66 -3.66
N GLY A 97 10.78 -19.67 -2.79
CA GLY A 97 11.94 -20.04 -1.97
C GLY A 97 12.27 -18.95 -0.94
N ASN A 98 13.44 -18.31 -1.05
CA ASN A 98 13.89 -17.20 -0.19
C ASN A 98 13.49 -15.80 -0.71
N ARG A 99 12.59 -15.70 -1.69
CA ARG A 99 12.23 -14.44 -2.33
C ARG A 99 10.75 -14.17 -2.21
N ASN A 100 10.40 -13.08 -1.52
CA ASN A 100 9.03 -12.69 -1.20
C ASN A 100 8.63 -11.45 -2.01
N ALA A 101 7.92 -11.62 -3.11
CA ALA A 101 7.24 -10.55 -3.84
C ALA A 101 5.93 -10.22 -3.11
N LEU A 102 5.44 -8.98 -3.21
CA LEU A 102 4.32 -8.40 -2.45
C LEU A 102 3.15 -7.79 -3.33
N VAL A 103 1.87 -8.30 -3.36
CA VAL A 103 0.73 -7.75 -4.14
C VAL A 103 -0.62 -7.57 -3.45
N ILE A 104 -1.19 -6.39 -3.69
CA ILE A 104 -2.27 -5.82 -2.91
C ILE A 104 -3.58 -5.80 -3.64
N MET A 105 -4.62 -6.28 -2.96
CA MET A 105 -6.00 -6.29 -3.45
C MET A 105 -6.78 -5.14 -2.81
N GLU A 106 -7.26 -4.21 -3.64
CA GLU A 106 -8.13 -3.09 -3.24
C GLU A 106 -9.59 -3.55 -3.34
N ASN A 107 -10.39 -3.27 -2.30
CA ASN A 107 -11.81 -3.63 -2.26
C ASN A 107 -12.65 -2.53 -2.95
N PRO A 108 -13.78 -2.90 -3.57
CA PRO A 108 -14.55 -1.99 -4.41
C PRO A 108 -15.60 -1.24 -3.57
N GLU A 109 -15.18 -0.25 -2.79
CA GLU A 109 -16.12 0.77 -2.27
C GLU A 109 -15.59 2.18 -2.56
#